data_AF-A0A2V9H743-F1
#
_entry.id   AF-A0A2V9H743-F1
#
_cell.length_a   1.000
_cell.length_b   1.000
_cell.length_c   1.000
_cell.angle_alpha   90.00
_cell.angle_beta   90.00
_cell.angle_gamma   90.00
#
_symmetry.space_group_name_H-M   'P 1'
#
loop_
_entity.id
_entity.type
_entity.pdbx_description
1 polymer ?
#
loop_
_entity_poly.entity_id
_entity_poly.type
_entity_poly.pdbx_seq_one_letter_code
_entity_poly.pdbx_strand_id
1 'polypeptide(L)' 'RIHLEALVVEAPNFTEAHVSLATAYYREKRKAEGDRERAIVEKLNAEKQANEKGVKVAQ' A
#
# COMPACT_ATOMS: atom_id res chain seq x y z
N ARG A 1 -6.87 -8.42 11.31
CA ARG A 1 -5.92 -7.28 11.41
C ARG A 1 -4.50 -7.72 11.72
N ILE A 2 -4.24 -8.46 12.80
CA ILE A 2 -2.88 -8.89 13.18
C ILE A 2 -2.11 -9.52 12.01
N HIS A 3 -2.79 -10.35 11.20
CA HIS A 3 -2.17 -10.94 10.01
C HIS A 3 -1.77 -9.90 8.93
N LEU A 4 -2.57 -8.85 8.73
CA LEU A 4 -2.26 -7.77 7.79
C LEU A 4 -1.13 -6.87 8.31
N GLU A 5 -1.11 -6.60 9.62
CA GLU A 5 -0.04 -5.84 10.28
C GLU A 5 1.29 -6.58 10.20
N ALA A 6 1.32 -7.91 10.41
CA ALA A 6 2.50 -8.72 10.18
C ALA A 6 2.94 -8.69 8.71
N LEU A 7 1.99 -8.79 7.78
CA LEU A 7 2.28 -8.83 6.35
C LEU A 7 2.89 -7.52 5.82
N VAL A 8 2.46 -6.36 6.31
CA VAL A 8 3.09 -5.07 5.94
C VAL A 8 4.47 -4.89 6.56
N VAL A 9 4.78 -5.60 7.65
CA VAL A 9 6.14 -5.63 8.24
C VAL A 9 7.05 -6.56 7.44
N GLU A 10 6.57 -7.75 7.08
CA GLU A 10 7.33 -8.74 6.31
C GLU A 10 7.51 -8.32 4.83
N ALA A 11 6.50 -7.69 4.25
CA ALA A 11 6.45 -7.28 2.86
C ALA A 11 5.94 -5.83 2.71
N PRO A 12 6.75 -4.81 3.05
CA PRO A 12 6.33 -3.40 3.05
C PRO A 12 6.04 -2.83 1.65
N ASN A 13 6.39 -3.56 0.59
CA ASN A 13 6.08 -3.17 -0.78
C ASN A 13 4.82 -3.88 -1.31
N PHE A 14 4.16 -4.69 -0.48
CA PHE A 14 2.99 -5.45 -0.88
C PHE A 14 1.73 -4.59 -0.78
N THR A 15 1.42 -3.91 -1.89
CA THR A 15 0.34 -2.92 -2.00
C THR A 15 -1.03 -3.45 -1.51
N GLU A 16 -1.36 -4.70 -1.78
CA GLU A 16 -2.66 -5.29 -1.41
C GLU A 16 -2.84 -5.44 0.11
N ALA A 17 -1.75 -5.69 0.85
CA ALA A 17 -1.78 -5.72 2.31
C ALA A 17 -2.12 -4.34 2.89
N HIS A 18 -1.49 -3.28 2.37
CA HIS A 18 -1.78 -1.90 2.78
C HIS A 18 -3.22 -1.49 2.44
N VAL A 19 -3.76 -1.86 1.27
CA VAL A 19 -5.18 -1.60 0.91
C VAL A 19 -6.13 -2.28 1.89
N SER A 20 -5.85 -3.55 2.22
CA SER A 20 -6.66 -4.32 3.16
C SER A 20 -6.58 -3.75 4.57
N LEU A 21 -5.40 -3.30 4.99
CA LEU A 21 -5.17 -2.71 6.31
C LEU A 21 -5.87 -1.34 6.44
N ALA A 22 -5.79 -0.50 5.41
CA ALA A 22 -6.52 0.77 5.34
C ALA A 22 -8.04 0.56 5.50
N THR A 23 -8.59 -0.40 4.76
CA THR A 23 -10.03 -0.73 4.81
C THR A 23 -10.44 -1.23 6.18
N ALA A 24 -9.61 -2.05 6.83
CA ALA A 24 -9.85 -2.51 8.19
C ALA A 24 -9.84 -1.33 9.19
N TYR A 25 -8.88 -0.41 9.08
CA TYR A 25 -8.82 0.78 9.94
C TYR A 25 -10.02 1.71 9.75
N TYR A 26 -10.48 1.93 8.52
CA TYR A 26 -11.66 2.77 8.28
C TYR A 26 -12.95 2.16 8.87
N ARG A 27 -13.13 0.84 8.80
CA ARG A 27 -14.27 0.15 9.44
C ARG A 27 -14.29 0.34 10.96
N GLU A 28 -13.12 0.47 11.56
CA GLU A 28 -12.96 0.73 12.99
C GLU A 28 -12.95 2.21 13.37
N LYS A 29 -13.29 3.11 12.42
CA LYS A 29 -13.25 4.57 12.60
C LYS A 29 -11.85 5.11 12.94
N ARG A 30 -10.79 4.35 12.67
CA ARG A 30 -9.38 4.74 12.82
C ARG A 30 -8.90 5.45 11.55
N LYS A 31 -9.40 6.67 11.33
CA LYS A 31 -9.15 7.41 10.08
C LYS A 31 -7.67 7.71 9.86
N ALA A 32 -6.96 8.13 10.91
CA ALA A 32 -5.55 8.50 10.79
C ALA A 32 -4.68 7.33 10.34
N GLU A 33 -4.93 6.13 10.85
CA GLU A 33 -4.21 4.93 10.46
C GLU A 33 -4.60 4.46 9.06
N GLY A 34 -5.88 4.52 8.70
CA GLY A 34 -6.31 4.21 7.34
C GLY A 34 -5.69 5.15 6.30
N ASP A 35 -5.59 6.45 6.61
CA ASP A 35 -4.99 7.44 5.73
C ASP A 35 -3.47 7.22 5.57
N ARG A 36 -2.77 6.77 6.62
CA ARG A 36 -1.34 6.40 6.53
C ARG A 36 -1.13 5.27 5.54
N GLU A 37 -1.90 4.19 5.67
CA GLU A 37 -1.82 3.05 4.77
C GLU A 37 -2.16 3.45 3.32
N ARG A 38 -3.13 4.36 3.14
CA ARG A 38 -3.49 4.90 1.82
C ARG A 38 -2.32 5.66 1.18
N ALA A 39 -1.62 6.50 1.94
CA ALA A 39 -0.46 7.24 1.44
C ALA A 39 0.68 6.30 1.01
N ILE A 40 0.87 5.17 1.70
CA ILE A 40 1.84 4.13 1.32
C ILE A 40 1.43 3.48 -0.01
N VAL A 41 0.15 3.12 -0.17
CA VAL A 41 -0.37 2.57 -1.43
C VAL A 41 -0.13 3.53 -2.60
N GLU A 42 -0.40 4.82 -2.41
CA GLU A 42 -0.17 5.85 -3.43
C GLU A 42 1.31 5.93 -3.82
N LYS A 43 2.22 5.93 -2.84
CA LYS A 43 3.66 5.92 -3.07
C LYS A 43 4.10 4.67 -3.86
N LEU A 44 3.69 3.47 -3.43
CA LEU A 44 4.05 2.22 -4.10
C LEU A 44 3.51 2.17 -5.55
N ASN A 45 2.31 2.69 -5.79
CA ASN A 45 1.74 2.77 -7.13
C ASN A 45 2.46 3.79 -8.01
N ALA A 46 2.91 4.91 -7.44
CA ALA A 46 3.73 5.89 -8.17
C ALA A 46 5.09 5.30 -8.55
N GLU A 47 5.74 4.57 -7.65
CA GLU A 47 7.00 3.86 -7.90
C GLU A 47 6.84 2.79 -8.99
N LYS A 48 5.78 1.97 -8.92
CA LYS A 48 5.47 0.97 -9.96
C LYS A 48 5.23 1.62 -11.32
N GLN A 49 4.45 2.69 -11.39
CA GLN A 49 4.22 3.41 -12.64
C GLN A 49 5.49 4.04 -13.21
N ALA A 50 6.37 4.59 -12.36
CA ALA A 50 7.65 5.12 -12.81
C ALA A 50 8.53 4.01 -13.41
N ASN A 51 8.56 2.85 -12.76
CA ASN A 51 9.32 1.69 -13.24
C ASN A 51 8.75 1.12 -14.55
N GLU A 52 7.43 0.99 -14.66
CA GLU A 52 6.76 0.53 -15.89
C GLU A 52 6.93 1.50 -17.06
N LYS A 53 6.92 2.81 -16.81
CA LYS A 53 7.19 3.83 -17.84
C LYS A 53 8.62 3.77 -18.34
N GLY A 54 9.60 3.46 -17.48
CA GLY A 54 11.00 3.25 -17.87
C GLY A 54 11.21 2.01 -18.75
N VAL A 55 10.44 0.94 -18.54
CA VAL A 55 10.52 -0.29 -19.35
C VAL A 55 9.88 -0.10 -20.73
N LYS A 56 8.79 0.67 -20.84
CA LYS A 56 8.10 0.90 -22.13
C LYS A 56 8.80 1.87 -23.09
N VAL A 57 9.68 2.75 -22.62
CA VAL A 57 10.48 3.64 -23.49
C VAL A 57 11.78 3.03 -24.00
N ALA A 58 12.14 1.85 -23.49
CA ALA A 58 13.36 1.13 -23.88
C ALA A 58 13.09 -0.09 -24.79
N GLN A 59 11.88 -0.23 -25.34
CA GLN A 59 11.52 -1.26 -26.33
C GLN A 59 11.31 -0.66 -27.72
#